data_AF-A0A940RLV9-F1
#
_entry.id   AF-A0A940RLV9-F1
#
_cell.length_a   1.000
_cell.length_b   1.000
_cell.length_c   1.000
_cell.angle_alpha   90.00
_cell.angle_beta   90.00
_cell.angle_gamma   90.00
#
_symmetry.space_group_name_H-M   'P 1'
#
loop_
_entity.id
_entity.type
_entity.pdbx_description
1 polymer ?
#
loop_
_entity_poly.entity_id
_entity_poly.type
_entity_poly.pdbx_seq_one_letter_code
_entity_poly.pdbx_strand_id
1 'polypeptide(L)' 'MKAADIAVEICIASAEEALRFSGFLQAFLSRNGFPFVMVHSDPDSRGDHRKVVFEDAAVSRLFALEWRRDRLAACGA' A
#
# COMPACT_ATOMS: atom_id res chain seq x y z
N MET A 1 -26.07 -4.89 -1.13
CA MET A 1 -24.77 -5.24 -1.73
C MET A 1 -23.70 -4.88 -0.72
N LYS A 2 -22.96 -5.85 -0.16
CA LYS A 2 -21.80 -5.50 0.67
C LYS A 2 -20.79 -4.88 -0.29
N ALA A 3 -20.52 -3.59 -0.15
CA ALA A 3 -19.31 -3.01 -0.71
C ALA A 3 -18.18 -3.89 -0.21
N ALA A 4 -17.53 -4.63 -1.11
CA ALA A 4 -16.25 -5.19 -0.77
C ALA A 4 -15.39 -3.97 -0.45
N ASP A 5 -15.04 -3.79 0.82
CA ASP A 5 -13.98 -2.88 1.20
C ASP A 5 -12.75 -3.38 0.45
N ILE A 6 -12.42 -2.76 -0.68
CA ILE A 6 -11.28 -3.17 -1.48
C ILE A 6 -10.06 -2.59 -0.77
N ALA A 7 -9.60 -3.36 0.20
CA ALA A 7 -8.43 -3.05 0.97
C ALA A 7 -7.24 -3.83 0.41
N VAL A 8 -6.14 -3.13 0.23
CA VAL A 8 -4.86 -3.72 -0.17
C VAL A 8 -4.08 -4.03 1.10
N GLU A 9 -3.90 -5.31 1.40
CA GLU A 9 -3.06 -5.77 2.50
C GLU A 9 -1.59 -5.86 2.03
N ILE A 10 -0.71 -5.20 2.78
CA ILE A 10 0.73 -5.13 2.51
C ILE A 10 1.47 -5.60 3.76
N CYS A 11 2.26 -6.67 3.63
CA CYS A 11 3.21 -7.06 4.66
C CYS A 11 4.48 -6.22 4.50
N ILE A 12 4.89 -5.53 5.57
CA ILE A 12 6.16 -4.83 5.68
C ILE A 12 7.11 -5.62 6.58
N ALA A 13 8.22 -6.06 6.02
CA ALA A 13 9.17 -6.96 6.68
C ALA A 13 10.27 -6.22 7.47
N SER A 14 10.43 -4.91 7.28
CA SER A 14 11.50 -4.13 7.93
C SER A 14 11.19 -2.64 8.04
N ALA A 15 11.91 -1.95 8.94
CA ALA A 15 11.80 -0.50 9.12
C ALA A 15 12.24 0.30 7.86
N GLU A 16 13.16 -0.25 7.07
CA GLU A 16 13.59 0.38 5.81
C GLU A 16 12.50 0.27 4.73
N GLU A 17 11.83 -0.89 4.66
CA GLU A 17 10.69 -1.11 3.76
C GLU A 17 9.48 -0.25 4.18
N ALA A 18 9.30 -0.01 5.48
CA ALA A 18 8.31 0.93 6.01
C ALA A 18 8.53 2.37 5.52
N LEU A 19 9.77 2.86 5.50
CA LEU A 19 10.11 4.19 5.02
C LEU A 19 9.89 4.31 3.50
N ARG A 20 10.32 3.31 2.73
CA ARG A 20 10.09 3.25 1.27
C ARG A 20 8.60 3.24 0.95
N PHE A 21 7.82 2.45 1.69
CA PHE A 21 6.38 2.38 1.53
C PHE A 21 5.70 3.75 1.79
N SER A 22 6.09 4.45 2.86
CA SER A 22 5.56 5.79 3.13
C SER A 22 5.86 6.78 2.01
N GLY A 23 7.08 6.76 1.44
CA GLY A 23 7.46 7.59 0.30
C GLY A 23 6.68 7.24 -0.98
N PHE A 24 6.53 5.95 -1.27
CA PHE A 24 5.74 5.45 -2.40
C PHE A 24 4.27 5.87 -2.27
N LEU A 25 3.68 5.70 -1.09
CA LEU A 25 2.29 6.07 -0.82
C LEU A 25 2.06 7.56 -1.09
N GLN A 26 2.93 8.42 -0.57
CA GLN A 26 2.84 9.87 -0.80
C GLN A 26 2.96 10.24 -2.29
N ALA A 27 3.90 9.63 -3.01
CA ALA A 27 4.10 9.87 -4.43
C ALA A 27 2.92 9.38 -5.28
N PHE A 28 2.36 8.21 -4.96
CA PHE A 28 1.21 7.64 -5.64
C PHE A 28 -0.05 8.50 -5.46
N LEU A 29 -0.32 8.95 -4.23
CA LEU A 29 -1.47 9.83 -3.94
C LEU A 29 -1.35 11.17 -4.68
N SER A 30 -0.16 11.77 -4.64
CA SER A 30 0.14 13.04 -5.33
C SER A 30 -0.04 12.94 -6.84
N ARG A 31 0.46 11.87 -7.47
CA ARG A 31 0.36 11.65 -8.93
C ARG A 31 -1.06 11.39 -9.41
N ASN A 32 -1.88 10.74 -8.59
CA ASN A 32 -3.24 10.35 -8.97
C ASN A 32 -4.32 11.30 -8.44
N GLY A 33 -3.95 12.37 -7.72
CA GLY A 33 -4.89 13.38 -7.22
C GLY A 33 -5.77 12.91 -6.07
N PHE A 34 -5.33 11.93 -5.28
CA PHE A 34 -6.08 11.44 -4.13
C PHE A 34 -5.66 12.18 -2.85
N PRO A 35 -6.57 12.93 -2.20
CA PRO A 35 -6.23 13.77 -1.05
C PRO A 35 -6.03 13.01 0.27
N PHE A 36 -6.59 11.81 0.42
CA PHE A 36 -6.52 11.04 1.67
C PHE A 36 -6.61 9.54 1.40
N VAL A 37 -5.92 8.76 2.23
CA VAL A 37 -5.98 7.29 2.24
C VAL A 37 -5.99 6.81 3.68
N MET A 38 -6.82 5.82 3.99
CA MET A 38 -6.85 5.24 5.32
C MET A 38 -5.85 4.08 5.38
N VAL A 39 -4.80 4.24 6.17
CA VAL A 39 -3.78 3.20 6.41
C VAL A 39 -3.99 2.64 7.80
N HIS A 40 -4.41 1.38 7.88
CA HIS A 40 -4.39 0.63 9.12
C HIS A 40 -3.04 -0.07 9.25
N SER A 41 -2.28 0.24 10.30
CA SER A 41 -1.06 -0.49 10.63
C SER A 41 -1.41 -1.44 11.78
N ASP A 42 -1.38 -2.75 11.51
CA ASP A 42 -1.57 -3.78 12.51
C ASP A 42 -0.21 -4.42 12.80
N PRO A 43 0.43 -4.08 13.93
CA PRO A 43 1.71 -4.66 14.31
C PRO A 43 1.47 -6.08 14.84
N ASP A 44 1.21 -7.02 13.94
CA ASP A 44 1.10 -8.43 14.31
C ASP A 44 2.50 -9.05 14.49
N SER A 45 2.58 -10.12 15.26
CA SER A 45 3.83 -10.71 15.79
C SER A 45 4.74 -11.33 14.74
N ARG A 46 4.38 -11.23 13.45
CA ARG A 46 5.11 -11.76 12.28
C ARG A 46 5.62 -10.69 11.31
N GLY A 47 5.33 -9.41 11.53
CA GLY A 47 5.74 -8.30 10.67
C GLY A 47 4.76 -7.12 10.72
N ASP A 48 5.18 -5.93 10.27
CA ASP A 48 4.35 -4.72 10.23
C ASP A 48 3.34 -4.89 9.08
N HIS A 49 2.10 -5.28 9.36
CA HIS A 49 1.07 -5.40 8.32
C HIS A 49 0.38 -4.05 8.14
N ARG A 50 0.44 -3.49 6.93
CA ARG A 50 -0.29 -2.27 6.55
C ARG A 50 -1.40 -2.59 5.59
N LYS A 51 -2.62 -2.23 5.97
CA LYS A 51 -3.81 -2.30 5.13
C LYS A 51 -4.14 -0.91 4.63
N VAL A 52 -4.10 -0.74 3.31
CA VAL A 52 -4.40 0.52 2.62
C VAL A 52 -5.79 0.40 2.01
N VAL A 53 -6.70 1.27 2.43
CA VAL A 53 -8.09 1.28 1.93
C VAL A 53 -8.28 2.49 1.04
N PHE A 54 -8.76 2.25 -0.19
CA PHE A 54 -9.21 3.30 -1.10
C PHE A 54 -10.71 3.20 -1.31
N GLU A 55 -11.36 4.34 -1.56
CA GLU A 55 -12.79 4.40 -1.88
C GLU A 55 -13.11 3.76 -3.25
N ASP A 56 -12.12 3.73 -4.15
CA ASP A 56 -12.28 3.21 -5.50
C ASP A 56 -11.56 1.86 -5.72
N ALA A 57 -12.31 0.94 -6.33
CA ALA A 57 -11.88 -0.41 -6.67
C ALA A 57 -10.72 -0.48 -7.67
N ALA A 58 -10.76 0.39 -8.68
CA ALA A 58 -9.76 0.45 -9.74
C ALA A 58 -8.45 1.04 -9.21
N VAL A 59 -8.54 2.05 -8.34
CA VAL A 59 -7.39 2.68 -7.67
C VAL A 59 -6.68 1.69 -6.76
N SER A 60 -7.43 0.91 -5.99
CA SER A 60 -6.88 -0.15 -5.14
C SER A 60 -6.13 -1.20 -5.95
N ARG A 61 -6.68 -1.61 -7.11
CA ARG A 61 -6.01 -2.56 -8.02
C ARG A 61 -4.76 -1.98 -8.65
N LEU A 62 -4.79 -0.71 -9.07
CA LEU A 62 -3.64 -0.01 -9.62
C LEU A 62 -2.51 0.08 -8.58
N PHE A 63 -2.86 0.48 -7.35
CA PHE A 63 -1.92 0.58 -6.23
C PHE A 63 -1.26 -0.77 -5.92
N ALA A 64 -2.03 -1.86 -5.85
CA ALA A 64 -1.51 -3.19 -5.60
C ALA A 64 -0.59 -3.73 -6.72
N LEU A 65 -0.79 -3.26 -7.96
CA LEU A 65 0.06 -3.60 -9.11
C LEU A 65 1.36 -2.79 -9.10
N GLU A 66 1.29 -1.48 -8.91
CA GLU A 66 2.47 -0.62 -8.86
C GLU A 66 3.37 -0.97 -7.66
N TRP A 67 2.79 -1.21 -6.49
CA TRP A 67 3.55 -1.64 -5.32
C TRP A 67 4.28 -2.97 -5.55
N ARG A 68 3.64 -3.95 -6.20
CA ARG A 68 4.29 -5.22 -6.55
C ARG A 68 5.47 -5.04 -7.50
N ARG A 69 5.35 -4.14 -8.47
CA ARG A 69 6.44 -3.84 -9.43
C ARG A 69 7.61 -3.15 -8.74
N ASP A 70 7.34 -2.20 -7.85
CA ASP A 70 8.37 -1.50 -7.07
C ASP A 70 9.12 -2.47 -6.15
N ARG A 71 8.40 -3.35 -5.43
CA ARG A 71 9.00 -4.40 -4.60
C ARG A 71 9.88 -5.36 -5.39
N LEU A 72 9.46 -5.74 -6.59
CA LEU A 72 10.26 -6.61 -7.47
C LEU A 72 11.50 -5.89 -8.01
N ALA A 73 11.40 -4.61 -8.36
CA ALA A 73 12.55 -3.81 -8.78
C ALA A 73 13.57 -3.64 -7.63
N ALA A 74 13.10 -3.51 -6.39
CA ALA A 74 13.96 -3.43 -5.21
C ALA A 74 14.63 -4.77 -4.83
N CYS A 75 14.03 -5.91 -5.17
CA CYS A 75 14.61 -7.24 -4.91
C CYS A 75 15.58 -7.71 -6.01
N GLY A 76 15.60 -7.03 -7.16
CA GLY A 76 16.41 -7.37 -8.34
C GLY A 76 17.71 -6.57 -8.50
N ALA A 77 18.13 -5.83 -7.47
CA ALA A 77 19.37 -5.03 -7.45
C ALA A 77 20.42 -5.67 -6.53
#